data_AF-A0A6I3FKY6-F1
#
_entry.id   AF-A0A6I3FKY6-F1
#
_cell.length_a   1.000
_cell.length_b   1.000
_cell.length_c   1.000
_cell.angle_alpha   90.00
_cell.angle_beta   90.00
_cell.angle_gamma   90.00
#
_symmetry.space_group_name_H-M   'P 1'
#
loop_
_entity.id
_entity.type
_entity.pdbx_description
1 polymer ?
#
loop_
_entity_poly.entity_id
_entity_poly.type
_entity_poly.pdbx_seq_one_letter_code
_entity_poly.pdbx_strand_id
1 'polypeptide(L)' 'MNGDEIRRECTEIRAMARPLTSLADLDPLISALRDKRVVCLGEASHGTHEFYAWRCEVTRRLIEDGDIAFIGV' A
#
# COMPACT_ATOMS: atom_id res chain seq x y z
N MET A 1 -20.64 18.00 5.96
CA MET A 1 -20.44 18.06 4.50
C MET A 1 -21.76 17.81 3.79
N ASN A 2 -22.06 18.59 2.76
CA ASN A 2 -23.23 18.32 1.90
C ASN A 2 -22.86 17.30 0.80
N GLY A 3 -23.85 16.79 0.06
CA GLY A 3 -23.62 15.75 -0.96
C GLY A 3 -22.76 16.18 -2.14
N ASP A 4 -22.71 17.47 -2.47
CA ASP A 4 -21.86 18.00 -3.55
C ASP A 4 -20.39 18.04 -3.14
N GLU A 5 -20.13 18.39 -1.88
CA GLU A 5 -18.79 18.43 -1.30
C GLU A 5 -18.14 17.04 -1.26
N ILE A 6 -18.87 16.01 -0.80
CA ILE A 6 -18.40 14.61 -0.78
C ILE A 6 -18.04 14.12 -2.19
N ARG A 7 -18.86 14.45 -3.20
CA ARG A 7 -18.61 14.05 -4.59
C ARG A 7 -17.35 14.68 -5.15
N ARG A 8 -17.10 15.96 -4.82
CA ARG A 8 -15.89 16.67 -5.23
C ARG A 8 -14.65 16.01 -4.63
N GLU A 9 -14.63 15.81 -3.31
CA GLU A 9 -13.51 15.17 -2.60
C GLU A 9 -13.23 13.76 -3.12
N CYS A 10 -14.27 12.94 -3.32
CA CYS A 10 -14.10 11.61 -3.89
C CYS A 10 -13.51 11.64 -5.31
N THR A 11 -13.87 12.64 -6.11
CA THR A 11 -13.32 12.83 -7.46
C THR A 11 -11.84 13.18 -7.40
N GLU A 12 -11.46 14.10 -6.51
CA GLU A 12 -10.06 14.49 -6.30
C GLU A 12 -9.20 13.32 -5.81
N ILE A 13 -9.69 12.56 -4.82
CA ILE A 13 -9.00 11.36 -4.32
C ILE A 13 -8.79 10.35 -5.46
N ARG A 14 -9.83 10.09 -6.27
CA ARG A 14 -9.72 9.16 -7.41
C ARG A 14 -8.73 9.62 -8.47
N ALA A 15 -8.63 10.93 -8.70
CA ALA A 15 -7.66 11.48 -9.66
C ALA A 15 -6.20 11.30 -9.20
N MET A 16 -5.95 11.21 -7.89
CA MET A 16 -4.63 10.98 -7.32
C MET A 16 -4.34 9.50 -7.03
N ALA A 17 -5.38 8.68 -6.90
CA ALA A 17 -5.26 7.27 -6.58
C ALA A 17 -4.62 6.47 -7.72
N ARG A 18 -3.88 5.44 -7.34
CA ARG A 18 -3.39 4.41 -8.26
C ARG A 18 -4.18 3.13 -8.01
N PRO A 19 -5.02 2.68 -8.96
CA PRO A 19 -5.77 1.43 -8.80
C PRO A 19 -4.81 0.24 -8.64
N LEU A 20 -5.18 -0.71 -7.78
CA LEU A 20 -4.49 -1.99 -7.63
C LEU A 20 -5.34 -3.07 -8.31
N THR A 21 -5.01 -3.38 -9.55
CA THR A 21 -5.66 -4.40 -10.38
C THR A 21 -4.80 -5.65 -10.54
N SER A 22 -3.49 -5.51 -10.35
CA SER A 22 -2.49 -6.56 -10.41
C SER A 22 -1.38 -6.31 -9.38
N LEU A 23 -0.53 -7.31 -9.14
CA LEU A 23 0.62 -7.15 -8.25
C LEU A 23 1.67 -6.19 -8.79
N ALA A 24 1.74 -5.99 -10.12
CA ALA A 24 2.63 -5.02 -10.74
C ALA A 24 2.27 -3.57 -10.37
N ASP A 25 1.00 -3.31 -10.01
CA ASP A 25 0.57 -1.98 -9.57
C ASP A 25 1.22 -1.56 -8.23
N LEU A 26 1.87 -2.49 -7.52
CA LEU A 26 2.70 -2.19 -6.35
C LEU A 26 4.09 -1.64 -6.71
N ASP A 27 4.55 -1.75 -7.95
CA ASP A 27 5.89 -1.29 -8.38
C ASP A 27 6.23 0.12 -7.91
N PRO A 28 5.33 1.12 -8.04
CA PRO A 28 5.66 2.47 -7.61
C PRO A 28 5.75 2.60 -6.08
N LEU A 29 5.01 1.79 -5.33
CA LEU A 29 5.09 1.73 -3.87
C LEU A 29 6.43 1.11 -3.45
N ILE A 30 6.79 -0.03 -4.03
CA ILE A 30 8.06 -0.72 -3.74
C ILE A 30 9.25 0.18 -4.09
N SER A 31 9.21 0.84 -5.25
CA SER A 31 10.25 1.78 -5.67
C SER A 31 10.44 2.95 -4.69
N ALA A 32 9.35 3.43 -4.07
CA ALA A 32 9.42 4.51 -3.08
C ALA A 32 9.95 4.07 -1.70
N LEU A 33 9.88 2.76 -1.41
CA LEU A 33 10.21 2.19 -0.11
C LEU A 33 11.55 1.45 -0.07
N ARG A 34 12.07 0.99 -1.22
CA ARG A 34 13.22 0.07 -1.29
C ARG A 34 14.52 0.57 -0.66
N ASP A 35 14.71 1.89 -0.59
CA ASP A 35 15.88 2.57 -0.03
C ASP A 35 15.66 3.02 1.43
N LYS A 36 14.50 2.72 2.01
CA LYS A 36 14.14 3.15 3.36
C LYS A 36 14.67 2.14 4.38
N ARG A 37 15.39 2.66 5.39
CA ARG A 37 15.92 1.85 6.50
C ARG A 37 14.83 1.19 7.36
N VAL A 38 13.68 1.83 7.48
CA VAL A 38 12.54 1.35 8.27
C VAL A 38 11.27 1.63 7.49
N VAL A 39 10.43 0.60 7.33
CA VAL A 39 9.11 0.67 6.70
C VAL A 39 8.09 0.17 7.71
N CYS A 40 7.10 1.01 8.04
CA CYS A 40 6.00 0.65 8.93
C CYS A 40 4.77 0.25 8.11
N LEU A 41 4.32 -0.99 8.24
CA LEU A 41 3.17 -1.51 7.49
C LEU A 41 2.05 -1.94 8.45
N GLY A 42 1.00 -1.12 8.51
CA GLY A 42 -0.18 -1.35 9.35
C GLY A 42 -1.31 -2.13 8.65
N GLU A 43 -2.34 -2.48 9.41
CA GLU A 43 -3.62 -3.02 8.90
C GLU A 43 -4.78 -2.16 9.41
N ALA A 44 -5.78 -1.92 8.55
CA ALA A 44 -6.94 -1.10 8.93
C ALA A 44 -7.90 -1.84 9.87
N SER A 45 -7.88 -3.17 9.84
CA SER A 45 -8.66 -4.04 10.72
C SER A 45 -7.95 -5.38 10.90
N HIS A 46 -8.20 -6.03 12.04
CA HIS A 46 -7.76 -7.39 12.27
C HIS A 46 -8.63 -8.37 11.45
N GLY A 47 -8.00 -9.28 10.71
CA GLY A 47 -8.72 -10.46 10.20
C GLY A 47 -9.38 -10.38 8.82
N THR A 48 -9.00 -9.46 7.93
CA THR A 48 -9.37 -9.60 6.51
C THR A 48 -8.23 -10.27 5.76
N HIS A 49 -8.54 -11.37 5.06
CA HIS A 49 -7.59 -12.13 4.27
C HIS A 49 -6.84 -11.23 3.25
N GLU A 50 -7.53 -10.23 2.70
CA GLU A 50 -6.98 -9.28 1.74
C GLU A 50 -5.85 -8.44 2.36
N PHE A 51 -6.01 -7.88 3.57
CA PHE A 51 -4.93 -7.13 4.22
C PHE A 51 -3.70 -8.01 4.47
N TYR A 52 -3.87 -9.26 4.91
CA TYR A 52 -2.73 -10.17 5.09
C TYR A 52 -2.05 -10.53 3.78
N ALA A 53 -2.82 -10.76 2.71
CA ALA A 53 -2.27 -11.01 1.38
C ALA A 53 -1.43 -9.83 0.89
N TRP A 54 -1.93 -8.60 1.02
CA TRP A 54 -1.19 -7.40 0.64
C TRP A 54 0.05 -7.18 1.52
N ARG A 55 -0.06 -7.39 2.83
CA ARG A 55 1.10 -7.29 3.73
C ARG A 55 2.18 -8.30 3.37
N CYS A 56 1.79 -9.54 3.07
CA CYS A 56 2.70 -10.58 2.62
C CYS A 56 3.41 -10.17 1.33
N GLU A 57 2.66 -9.74 0.31
CA GLU A 57 3.21 -9.40 -0.99
C GLU A 57 4.14 -8.19 -0.95
N VAL A 58 3.74 -7.11 -0.26
CA VAL A 58 4.59 -5.93 -0.07
C VAL A 58 5.88 -6.31 0.64
N THR A 59 5.79 -7.10 1.71
CA THR A 59 6.97 -7.54 2.47
C THR A 59 7.90 -8.41 1.64
N ARG A 60 7.34 -9.39 0.90
CA ARG A 60 8.09 -10.25 -0.01
C ARG A 60 8.89 -9.44 -1.01
N ARG A 61 8.26 -8.43 -1.62
CA ARG A 61 8.91 -7.56 -2.60
C ARG A 61 9.94 -6.61 -2.01
N LEU A 62 9.75 -6.13 -0.79
CA LEU A 62 10.78 -5.34 -0.11
C LEU A 62 12.03 -6.15 0.23
N ILE A 63 11.87 -7.46 0.43
CA ILE A 63 13.00 -8.41 0.61
C ILE A 63 13.68 -8.72 -0.73
N GLU A 64 12.90 -8.94 -1.80
CA GLU A 64 13.44 -9.33 -3.11
C GLU A 64 14.05 -8.15 -3.89
N ASP A 65 13.39 -6.98 -3.87
CA ASP A 65 13.73 -5.82 -4.69
C ASP A 65 14.46 -4.71 -3.90
N GLY A 66 14.59 -4.86 -2.58
CA GLY A 66 15.13 -3.87 -1.65
C GLY A 66 16.08 -4.46 -0.59
N ASP A 67 16.43 -3.65 0.41
CA ASP A 67 17.44 -4.00 1.42
C ASP A 67 16.83 -4.43 2.78
N ILE A 68 15.52 -4.69 2.83
CA ILE A 68 14.84 -5.10 4.06
C ILE A 68 15.15 -6.58 4.34
N ALA A 69 15.90 -6.86 5.41
CA ALA A 69 16.27 -8.22 5.82
C ALA A 69 15.69 -8.65 7.19
N PHE A 70 14.90 -7.79 7.82
CA PHE A 70 14.28 -8.05 9.12
C PHE A 70 12.82 -7.62 9.12
N ILE A 71 11.96 -8.45 9.71
CA ILE A 71 10.55 -8.17 9.93
C ILE A 71 10.27 -8.27 11.44
N GLY A 72 9.74 -7.18 12.01
CA GLY A 72 9.17 -7.17 13.35
C GLY A 72 7.64 -7.23 13.29
N VAL A 73 7.03 -8.00 14.19
CA VAL A 73 5.57 -8.15 14.34
C VAL A 73 5.14 -7.91 15.77
#